data_AF-A0A9W8IRR5-F1
#
_entry.id   AF-A0A9W8IRR5-F1
#
_cell.length_a   1.000
_cell.length_b   1.000
_cell.length_c   1.000
_cell.angle_alpha   90.00
_cell.angle_beta   90.00
_cell.angle_gamma   90.00
#
_symmetry.space_group_name_H-M   'P 1'
#
loop_
_entity.id
_entity.type
_entity.pdbx_description
1 polymer ?
#
loop_
_entity_poly.entity_id
_entity_poly.type
_entity_poly.pdbx_seq_one_letter_code
_entity_poly.pdbx_strand_id
1 'polypeptide(L)'
;MPADDQQPPPSPPVETRGDAAQPVLYAPIRPRGNPDQHRQALAEENEIHNSQVAQERRRRNTQAAARMRERQRDRERSLLTRRDDLETRMKQLENELSAIRTQRQQNEAKLASEDYDRILSQLSDELEAANQAMHLIIEEVEKLVDIVKSIDI
;
A
#
# COMPACT_ATOMS: atom_id res chain seq x y z
N MET A 1 13.54 -0.52 -14.96
CA MET A 1 14.91 -0.14 -14.60
C MET A 1 15.45 0.73 -15.73
N PRO A 2 15.25 2.06 -15.74
CA PRO A 2 15.93 2.91 -16.70
C PRO A 2 17.36 3.18 -16.22
N ALA A 3 18.30 3.14 -17.16
CA ALA A 3 19.71 3.43 -16.94
C ALA A 3 19.90 4.94 -16.78
N ASP A 4 20.55 5.36 -15.70
CA ASP A 4 20.95 6.74 -15.47
C ASP A 4 22.07 7.13 -16.44
N ASP A 5 21.80 8.17 -17.23
CA ASP A 5 22.79 8.92 -18.01
C ASP A 5 23.84 9.53 -17.06
N GLN A 6 25.05 8.98 -17.07
CA GLN A 6 26.21 9.59 -16.42
C GLN A 6 26.67 10.80 -17.24
N GLN A 7 26.31 12.01 -16.80
CA GLN A 7 27.01 13.22 -17.23
C GLN A 7 28.46 13.18 -16.71
N PRO A 8 29.48 13.42 -17.57
CA PRO A 8 30.85 13.58 -17.10
C PRO A 8 31.00 14.88 -16.29
N PRO A 9 31.90 14.93 -15.30
CA PRO A 9 32.09 16.10 -14.46
C PRO A 9 32.60 17.30 -15.28
N PRO A 10 32.24 18.54 -14.90
CA PRO A 10 32.68 19.74 -15.61
C PRO A 10 34.19 19.95 -15.45
N SER A 11 34.86 20.25 -16.57
CA SER A 11 36.27 20.62 -16.60
C SER A 11 36.53 21.90 -15.79
N PRO A 12 37.69 22.02 -15.11
CA PRO A 12 38.04 23.23 -14.37
C PRO A 12 38.28 24.43 -15.32
N PRO A 13 38.10 25.67 -14.85
CA PRO A 13 38.23 26.86 -15.67
C PRO A 13 39.69 27.07 -16.11
N VAL A 14 39.88 27.45 -17.36
CA VAL A 14 41.16 27.87 -17.93
C VAL A 14 41.51 29.23 -17.34
N GLU A 15 42.58 29.29 -16.55
CA GLU A 15 43.14 30.54 -16.04
C GLU A 15 43.84 31.31 -17.17
N THR A 16 43.25 32.43 -17.56
CA THR A 16 43.87 33.44 -18.42
C THR A 16 45.10 34.02 -17.70
N ARG A 17 46.29 33.76 -18.23
CA ARG A 17 47.55 34.39 -17.80
C ARG A 17 47.48 35.91 -18.02
N GLY A 18 47.12 36.63 -16.96
CA GLY A 18 47.48 38.03 -16.79
C GLY A 18 48.88 38.11 -16.18
N ASP A 19 49.72 39.01 -16.70
CA ASP A 19 51.11 39.24 -16.30
C ASP A 19 51.29 39.23 -14.77
N ALA A 20 52.05 38.23 -14.31
CA ALA A 20 52.41 38.06 -12.92
C ALA A 20 53.40 39.15 -12.51
N ALA A 21 52.90 40.20 -11.85
CA ALA A 21 53.73 40.96 -10.92
C ALA A 21 54.33 39.95 -9.94
N GLN A 22 55.67 39.85 -9.89
CA GLN A 22 56.32 38.91 -8.99
C GLN A 22 55.83 39.12 -7.56
N PRO A 23 55.41 38.05 -6.85
CA PRO A 23 54.99 38.19 -5.47
C PRO A 23 56.17 38.69 -4.65
N VAL A 24 56.04 39.90 -4.10
CA VAL A 24 57.01 40.45 -3.17
C VAL A 24 57.05 39.51 -1.97
N LEU A 25 58.10 38.69 -1.89
CA LEU A 25 58.36 37.82 -0.74
C LEU A 25 58.78 38.71 0.43
N TYR A 26 57.80 39.09 1.25
CA TYR A 26 58.08 39.71 2.53
C TYR A 26 58.82 38.70 3.40
N ALA A 27 59.98 39.09 3.94
CA ALA A 27 60.65 38.29 4.95
C ALA A 27 59.70 38.07 6.13
N PRO A 28 59.58 36.85 6.67
CA PRO A 28 58.71 36.57 7.81
C PRO A 28 59.03 37.53 8.95
N ILE A 29 58.03 38.30 9.40
CA ILE A 29 58.17 39.23 10.51
C ILE A 29 58.50 38.38 11.74
N ARG A 30 59.77 38.43 12.18
CA ARG A 30 60.20 37.72 13.38
C ARG A 30 59.65 38.46 14.60
N PRO A 31 59.06 37.76 15.58
CA PRO A 31 58.56 38.39 16.79
C PRO A 31 59.70 39.10 17.52
N ARG A 32 59.46 40.33 17.99
CA ARG A 32 60.42 41.07 18.83
C ARG A 32 60.41 40.45 20.22
N GLY A 33 61.39 39.61 20.53
CA GLY A 33 61.51 38.93 21.83
C GLY A 33 62.24 37.59 21.76
N ASN A 34 62.23 36.85 22.87
CA ASN A 34 62.83 35.52 22.94
C ASN A 34 62.00 34.53 22.08
N PRO A 35 62.56 33.93 21.01
CA PRO A 35 61.83 33.09 20.06
C PRO A 35 61.20 31.84 20.71
N ASP A 36 61.78 31.35 21.82
CA ASP A 36 61.27 30.17 22.52
C ASP A 36 59.95 30.46 23.25
N GLN A 37 59.80 31.66 23.81
CA GLN A 37 58.56 32.09 24.49
C GLN A 37 57.40 32.24 23.50
N HIS A 38 57.67 32.76 22.30
CA HIS A 38 56.66 32.87 21.25
C HIS A 38 56.24 31.50 20.71
N ARG A 39 57.18 30.56 20.60
CA ARG A 39 56.88 29.18 20.17
C ARG A 39 56.03 28.45 21.22
N GLN A 40 56.31 28.67 22.51
CA GLN A 40 55.48 28.14 23.60
C GLN A 40 54.07 28.76 23.60
N ALA A 41 53.95 30.08 23.47
CA ALA A 41 52.65 30.76 23.42
C ALA A 41 51.77 30.28 22.23
N LEU A 42 52.37 30.10 21.05
CA LEU A 42 51.67 29.52 19.89
C LEU A 42 51.26 28.06 20.11
N ALA A 43 52.09 27.27 20.81
CA ALA A 43 51.75 25.89 21.13
C ALA A 43 50.55 25.81 22.09
N GLU A 44 50.54 26.66 23.12
CA GLU A 44 49.45 26.79 24.08
C GLU A 44 48.15 27.27 23.40
N GLU A 45 48.23 28.27 22.53
CA GLU A 45 47.07 28.76 21.76
C GLU A 45 46.49 27.67 20.84
N ASN A 46 47.36 26.91 20.16
CA ASN A 46 46.94 25.80 19.31
C ASN A 46 46.33 24.65 20.11
N GLU A 47 46.83 24.37 21.31
CA GLU A 47 46.27 23.34 22.18
C GLU A 47 44.87 23.72 22.69
N ILE A 48 44.69 24.99 23.10
CA ILE A 48 43.40 25.54 23.48
C ILE A 48 42.43 25.50 22.28
N HIS A 49 42.85 25.94 21.10
CA HIS A 49 42.02 25.90 19.90
C HIS A 49 41.61 24.47 19.52
N ASN A 50 42.55 23.52 19.55
CA ASN A 50 42.28 22.11 19.25
C ASN A 50 41.31 21.49 20.26
N SER A 51 41.41 21.86 21.54
CA SER A 51 40.48 21.39 22.57
C SER A 51 39.05 21.87 22.32
N GLN A 52 38.87 23.14 21.91
CA GLN A 52 37.57 23.71 21.58
C GLN A 52 36.98 23.05 20.32
N VAL A 53 37.79 22.83 19.29
CA VAL A 53 37.38 22.11 18.07
C VAL A 53 36.95 20.67 18.40
N ALA A 54 37.66 19.98 19.28
CA ALA A 54 37.31 18.62 19.71
C ALA A 54 35.97 18.58 20.47
N GLN A 55 35.72 19.55 21.36
CA GLN A 55 34.44 19.67 22.08
C GLN A 55 33.28 19.96 21.11
N GLU A 56 33.48 20.86 20.16
CA GLU A 56 32.46 21.19 19.15
C GLU A 56 32.14 19.98 18.25
N ARG A 57 33.14 19.17 17.87
CA ARG A 57 32.92 17.90 17.16
C ARG A 57 32.08 16.91 17.97
N ARG A 58 32.38 16.74 19.27
CA ARG A 58 31.59 15.87 20.17
C ARG A 58 30.15 16.36 20.29
N ARG A 59 29.94 17.67 20.41
CA ARG A 59 28.60 18.27 20.47
C ARG A 59 27.80 17.98 19.20
N ARG A 60 28.40 18.20 18.02
CA ARG A 60 27.74 17.92 16.73
C ARG A 60 27.43 16.43 16.55
N ASN A 61 28.35 15.55 16.93
CA ASN A 61 28.13 14.11 16.87
C ASN A 61 26.98 13.68 17.80
N THR A 62 26.94 14.21 19.02
CA THR A 62 25.86 13.94 19.98
C THR A 62 24.50 14.40 19.45
N GLN A 63 24.44 15.60 18.85
CA GLN A 63 23.22 16.11 18.22
C GLN A 63 22.78 15.26 17.02
N ALA A 64 23.73 14.84 16.16
CA ALA A 64 23.44 13.97 15.03
C ALA A 64 22.92 12.60 15.49
N ALA A 65 23.53 12.01 16.51
CA ALA A 65 23.09 10.75 17.10
C ALA A 65 21.69 10.87 17.74
N ALA A 66 21.40 11.97 18.42
CA ALA A 66 20.07 12.25 18.97
C ALA A 66 19.00 12.33 17.86
N ARG A 67 19.26 13.08 16.78
CA ARG A 67 18.37 13.17 15.62
C ARG A 67 18.17 11.82 14.92
N MET A 68 19.22 11.00 14.83
CA MET A 68 19.11 9.66 14.24
C MET A 68 18.20 8.76 15.09
N ARG A 69 18.38 8.76 16.42
CA ARG A 69 17.52 8.00 17.34
C ARG A 69 16.07 8.48 17.31
N GLU A 70 15.83 9.78 17.20
CA GLU A 70 14.50 10.35 17.04
C GLU A 70 13.83 9.86 15.75
N ARG A 71 14.50 9.98 14.59
CA ARG A 71 13.99 9.46 13.32
C ARG A 71 13.72 7.96 13.35
N GLN A 72 14.55 7.19 14.07
CA GLN A 72 14.32 5.77 14.24
C GLN A 72 13.04 5.50 15.04
N ARG A 73 12.83 6.20 16.17
CA ARG A 73 11.61 6.08 16.97
C ARG A 73 10.37 6.48 16.17
N ASP A 74 10.45 7.52 15.35
CA ASP A 74 9.33 7.95 14.51
C ASP A 74 8.99 6.92 13.44
N ARG A 75 10.01 6.28 12.83
CA ARG A 75 9.81 5.16 11.91
C ARG A 75 9.16 3.97 12.61
N GLU A 76 9.65 3.60 13.80
CA GLU A 76 9.07 2.51 14.59
C GLU A 76 7.60 2.78 14.93
N ARG A 77 7.28 4.00 15.38
CA ARG A 77 5.89 4.43 15.62
C ARG A 77 5.03 4.34 14.36
N SER A 78 5.53 4.85 13.23
CA SER A 78 4.81 4.80 11.96
C SER A 78 4.54 3.36 11.50
N LEU A 79 5.50 2.46 11.68
CA LEU A 79 5.32 1.04 11.36
C LEU A 79 4.31 0.36 12.29
N LEU A 80 4.30 0.70 13.58
CA LEU A 80 3.29 0.21 14.53
C LEU A 80 1.89 0.68 14.14
N THR A 81 1.71 1.97 13.83
CA THR A 81 0.43 2.49 13.34
C THR A 81 -0.02 1.77 12.07
N ARG A 82 0.89 1.61 11.11
CA ARG A 82 0.57 0.90 9.85
C ARG A 82 0.20 -0.56 10.09
N ARG A 83 0.85 -1.25 11.03
CA ARG A 83 0.49 -2.61 11.44
C ARG A 83 -0.95 -2.63 11.96
N ASP A 84 -1.29 -1.71 12.87
CA ASP A 84 -2.61 -1.66 13.50
C ASP A 84 -3.71 -1.34 12.50
N ASP A 85 -3.44 -0.43 11.56
CA ASP A 85 -4.35 -0.11 10.45
C ASP A 85 -4.59 -1.34 9.56
N LEU A 86 -3.52 -2.07 9.21
CA LEU A 86 -3.61 -3.28 8.40
C LEU A 86 -4.37 -4.40 9.13
N GLU A 87 -4.12 -4.58 10.42
CA GLU A 87 -4.84 -5.58 11.23
C GLU A 87 -6.32 -5.26 11.33
N THR A 88 -6.66 -3.97 11.51
CA THR A 88 -8.05 -3.50 11.52
C THR A 88 -8.72 -3.74 10.18
N ARG A 89 -8.02 -3.44 9.07
CA ARG A 89 -8.55 -3.68 7.72
C ARG A 89 -8.73 -5.16 7.42
N MET A 90 -7.82 -6.01 7.88
CA MET A 90 -7.94 -7.46 7.75
C MET A 90 -9.18 -7.98 8.48
N LYS A 91 -9.40 -7.56 9.74
CA LYS A 91 -10.60 -7.94 10.51
C LYS A 91 -11.89 -7.49 9.83
N GLN A 92 -11.91 -6.29 9.25
CA GLN A 92 -13.06 -5.82 8.47
C GLN A 92 -13.34 -6.73 7.27
N LEU A 93 -12.32 -7.07 6.49
CA LEU A 93 -12.45 -7.95 5.32
C LEU A 93 -12.86 -9.38 5.71
N GLU A 94 -12.35 -9.92 6.83
CA GLU A 94 -12.77 -11.21 7.36
C GLU A 94 -14.25 -11.20 7.75
N ASN A 95 -14.71 -10.11 8.39
CA ASN A 95 -16.12 -9.93 8.73
C ASN A 95 -16.98 -9.82 7.46
N GLU A 96 -16.59 -9.03 6.46
CA GLU A 96 -17.27 -8.93 5.17
C GLU A 96 -17.37 -10.29 4.46
N LEU A 97 -16.28 -11.06 4.43
CA LEU A 97 -16.28 -12.41 3.86
C LEU A 97 -17.21 -13.35 4.61
N SER A 98 -17.23 -13.28 5.95
CA SER A 98 -18.13 -14.09 6.77
C SER A 98 -19.60 -13.76 6.53
N ALA A 99 -19.91 -12.47 6.37
CA ALA A 99 -21.26 -11.98 6.06
C ALA A 99 -21.70 -12.46 4.67
N ILE A 100 -20.84 -12.34 3.65
CA ILE A 100 -21.13 -12.81 2.29
C ILE A 100 -21.37 -14.33 2.28
N ARG A 101 -20.56 -15.11 2.99
CA ARG A 101 -20.74 -16.56 3.11
C ARG A 101 -22.08 -16.91 3.76
N THR A 102 -22.44 -16.22 4.83
CA THR A 102 -23.72 -16.42 5.52
C THR A 102 -24.89 -16.04 4.62
N GLN A 103 -24.82 -14.91 3.92
CA GLN A 103 -25.84 -14.48 2.97
C GLN A 103 -25.99 -15.48 1.82
N ARG A 104 -24.88 -16.01 1.28
CA ARG A 104 -24.90 -17.04 0.26
C ARG A 104 -25.60 -18.30 0.76
N GLN A 105 -25.26 -18.80 1.95
CA GLN A 105 -25.91 -19.97 2.54
C GLN A 105 -27.41 -19.75 2.75
N GLN A 106 -27.81 -18.56 3.22
CA GLN A 106 -29.22 -18.22 3.37
C GLN A 106 -29.95 -18.19 2.02
N ASN A 107 -29.33 -17.64 0.98
CA ASN A 107 -29.91 -17.61 -0.37
C ASN A 107 -30.00 -19.01 -0.97
N GLU A 108 -28.98 -19.84 -0.81
CA GLU A 108 -29.00 -21.25 -1.23
C GLU A 108 -30.08 -22.03 -0.49
N ALA A 109 -30.24 -21.82 0.81
CA ALA A 109 -31.31 -22.45 1.60
C ALA A 109 -32.71 -22.00 1.14
N LYS A 110 -32.91 -20.71 0.83
CA LYS A 110 -34.17 -20.20 0.27
C LYS A 110 -34.49 -20.84 -1.08
N LEU A 111 -33.49 -20.90 -1.97
CA LEU A 111 -33.65 -21.52 -3.29
C LEU A 111 -33.90 -23.04 -3.21
N ALA A 112 -33.32 -23.71 -2.22
CA ALA A 112 -33.41 -25.16 -2.07
C ALA A 112 -34.65 -25.64 -1.31
N SER A 113 -35.29 -24.81 -0.47
CA SER A 113 -36.23 -25.34 0.53
C SER A 113 -37.69 -25.36 0.12
N GLU A 114 -38.22 -24.40 -0.66
CA GLU A 114 -39.69 -24.24 -0.66
C GLU A 114 -40.33 -23.91 -2.02
N ASP A 115 -39.62 -23.25 -2.94
CA ASP A 115 -40.28 -22.78 -4.16
C ASP A 115 -40.31 -23.85 -5.26
N TYR A 116 -39.23 -24.63 -5.44
CA TYR A 116 -39.16 -25.59 -6.54
C TYR A 116 -40.11 -26.79 -6.37
N ASP A 117 -40.10 -27.45 -5.22
CA ASP A 117 -40.95 -28.62 -4.99
C ASP A 117 -42.44 -28.23 -4.95
N ARG A 118 -42.76 -27.05 -4.43
CA ARG A 118 -44.13 -26.52 -4.43
C ARG A 118 -44.62 -26.19 -5.84
N ILE A 119 -43.79 -25.54 -6.65
CA ILE A 119 -44.12 -25.23 -8.05
C ILE A 119 -44.29 -26.53 -8.86
N LEU A 120 -43.43 -27.53 -8.64
CA LEU A 120 -43.54 -28.82 -9.31
C LEU A 120 -44.82 -29.57 -8.91
N SER A 121 -45.19 -29.56 -7.63
CA SER A 121 -46.46 -30.14 -7.17
C SER A 121 -47.66 -29.43 -7.81
N GLN A 122 -47.67 -28.09 -7.85
CA GLN A 122 -48.75 -27.33 -8.47
C GLN A 122 -48.89 -27.62 -9.96
N LEU A 123 -47.78 -27.66 -10.71
CA LEU A 123 -47.77 -28.02 -12.12
C LEU A 123 -48.24 -29.46 -12.36
N SER A 124 -47.90 -30.39 -11.45
CA SER A 124 -48.38 -31.77 -11.51
C SER A 124 -49.90 -31.84 -11.31
N ASP A 125 -50.43 -31.15 -10.31
CA ASP A 125 -51.87 -31.11 -10.03
C ASP A 125 -52.64 -30.47 -11.19
N GLU A 126 -52.13 -29.39 -11.77
CA GLU A 126 -52.71 -28.74 -12.95
C GLU A 126 -52.71 -29.67 -14.17
N LEU A 127 -51.64 -30.44 -14.38
CA LEU A 127 -51.54 -31.41 -15.47
C LEU A 127 -52.53 -32.56 -15.28
N GLU A 128 -52.69 -33.08 -14.06
CA GLU A 128 -53.68 -34.10 -13.75
C GLU A 128 -55.11 -33.59 -13.99
N ALA A 129 -55.43 -32.37 -13.55
CA ALA A 129 -56.72 -31.75 -13.78
C ALA A 129 -57.01 -31.56 -15.28
N ALA A 130 -56.01 -31.12 -16.06
CA ALA A 130 -56.13 -30.97 -17.51
C ALA A 130 -56.37 -32.32 -18.20
N ASN A 131 -55.66 -33.37 -17.79
CA ASN A 131 -55.86 -34.73 -18.32
C ASN A 131 -57.25 -35.29 -17.99
N GLN A 132 -57.76 -35.06 -16.77
CA GLN A 132 -59.12 -35.45 -16.40
C GLN A 132 -60.16 -34.71 -17.23
N ALA A 133 -60.01 -33.40 -17.42
CA ALA A 133 -60.90 -32.62 -18.27
C ALA A 133 -60.89 -33.13 -19.73
N MET A 134 -59.71 -33.48 -20.25
CA MET A 134 -59.58 -34.07 -21.57
C MET A 134 -60.30 -35.43 -21.68
N HIS A 135 -60.19 -36.29 -20.67
CA HIS A 135 -60.94 -37.56 -20.66
C HIS A 135 -62.46 -37.34 -20.68
N LEU A 136 -62.97 -36.38 -19.91
CA LEU A 136 -64.40 -36.04 -19.93
C LEU A 136 -64.85 -35.52 -21.31
N ILE A 137 -64.01 -34.71 -21.97
CA ILE A 137 -64.29 -34.23 -23.33
C ILE A 137 -64.34 -35.42 -24.30
N ILE A 138 -63.39 -36.36 -24.22
CA ILE A 138 -63.36 -37.55 -25.07
C ILE A 138 -64.62 -38.39 -24.87
N GLU A 139 -65.01 -38.67 -23.64
CA GLU A 139 -66.24 -39.43 -23.34
C GLU A 139 -67.48 -38.75 -23.93
N GLU A 140 -67.58 -37.43 -23.85
CA GLU A 140 -68.71 -36.70 -24.40
C GLU A 140 -68.72 -36.70 -25.94
N VAL A 141 -67.55 -36.59 -26.56
CA VAL A 141 -67.40 -36.73 -28.02
C VAL A 141 -67.79 -38.14 -28.48
N GLU A 142 -67.40 -39.19 -27.75
CA GLU A 142 -67.79 -40.56 -28.05
C GLU A 142 -69.32 -40.75 -28.00
N LYS A 143 -69.99 -40.21 -26.98
CA LYS A 143 -71.47 -40.21 -26.91
C LYS A 143 -72.10 -39.51 -28.10
N LEU A 144 -71.58 -38.34 -28.49
CA LEU A 144 -72.07 -37.60 -29.65
C LEU A 144 -71.91 -38.40 -30.94
N VAL A 145 -70.78 -39.08 -31.11
CA VAL A 145 -70.53 -39.97 -32.26
C VAL A 145 -71.55 -41.12 -32.29
N ASP A 146 -71.86 -41.73 -31.15
CA ASP A 146 -72.84 -42.81 -31.08
C ASP A 146 -74.26 -42.33 -31.37
N ILE A 147 -74.64 -41.12 -30.92
CA ILE A 147 -75.91 -40.50 -31.30
C ILE A 147 -75.97 -40.29 -32.81
N VAL A 148 -74.93 -39.73 -33.43
CA VAL A 148 -74.89 -39.51 -34.89
C VAL A 148 -75.02 -40.84 -35.64
N LYS A 149 -74.27 -41.89 -35.23
CA LYS A 149 -74.39 -43.24 -35.82
C LYS A 149 -75.80 -43.82 -35.69
N SER A 150 -76.53 -43.48 -34.63
CA SER A 150 -77.90 -43.97 -34.42
C SER A 150 -78.96 -43.30 -35.32
N ILE A 151 -78.62 -42.15 -35.93
CA ILE A 151 -79.53 -41.38 -36.81
C ILE A 151 -79.35 -41.77 -38.29
N ASP A 152 -78.17 -42.26 -38.68
CA ASP A 152 -77.85 -42.67 -40.07
C ASP A 152 -78.27 -44.12 -40.42
N ILE A 153 -79.29 -44.68 -39.74
CA ILE A 153 -79.93 -45.99 -40.02
C ILE A 153 -81.43 -45.76 -40.31
#